data_AF-A0A7J8LYA1-F1
#
_entry.id   AF-A0A7J8LYA1-F1
#
_cell.length_a   1.000
_cell.length_b   1.000
_cell.length_c   1.000
_cell.angle_alpha   90.00
_cell.angle_beta   90.00
_cell.angle_gamma   90.00
#
_symmetry.space_group_name_H-M   'P 1'
#
loop_
_entity.id
_entity.type
_entity.pdbx_description
1 polymer ?
#
loop_
_entity_poly.entity_id
_entity_poly.type
_entity_poly.pdbx_seq_one_letter_code
_entity_poly.pdbx_strand_id
1 'polypeptide(L)'
;MVDGFPYEVPEEYRNMPLLKGRAAVDMKVKVKDNPNLEECVFRIVLDGYNAPVTAGNFVDLVQRHFYDGMEIQRADGFVVQTGNPDGPAEGFIDPSTEKTRTIPLEIMVDGEKAPVYEATLEELGLYKAQTKLPFNAFGTMAMAREEFENNSASSQIFWLLKESELTPSNANILDGRYAVFGYVTENEDFLADVKVGDVIESIKLVSGLDNLVNPSYKIAG
;
A
#
# COMPACT_ATOMS: atom_id res chain seq x y z
N MET A 1 -15.68 -23.26 1.07
CA MET A 1 -14.79 -22.80 0.00
C MET A 1 -15.58 -21.75 -0.75
N VAL A 2 -15.16 -20.49 -0.74
CA VAL A 2 -15.84 -19.46 -1.55
C VAL A 2 -15.27 -19.63 -2.96
N ASP A 3 -16.10 -20.08 -3.89
CA ASP A 3 -15.71 -20.23 -5.29
C ASP A 3 -15.54 -18.84 -5.92
N GLY A 4 -14.29 -18.41 -6.03
CA GLY A 4 -13.91 -17.17 -6.73
C GLY A 4 -13.75 -15.94 -5.83
N PHE A 5 -13.19 -14.89 -6.44
CA PHE A 5 -13.02 -13.58 -5.82
C PHE A 5 -14.41 -12.94 -5.56
N PRO A 6 -14.64 -12.31 -4.39
CA PRO A 6 -16.01 -12.08 -3.87
C PRO A 6 -16.84 -11.03 -4.61
N TYR A 7 -16.24 -10.25 -5.51
CA TYR A 7 -16.91 -9.21 -6.30
C TYR A 7 -16.17 -8.94 -7.60
N GLU A 8 -16.78 -8.17 -8.50
CA GLU A 8 -16.13 -7.70 -9.72
C GLU A 8 -15.53 -6.30 -9.52
N VAL A 9 -14.30 -6.12 -9.99
CA VAL A 9 -13.66 -4.79 -10.07
C VAL A 9 -14.26 -4.02 -11.25
N PRO A 10 -14.52 -2.70 -11.12
CA PRO A 10 -15.05 -1.86 -12.20
C PRO A 10 -14.30 -2.04 -13.52
N GLU A 11 -15.03 -1.90 -14.64
CA GLU A 11 -14.48 -2.15 -15.98
C GLU A 11 -13.23 -1.31 -16.29
N GLU A 12 -13.23 -0.07 -15.80
CA GLU A 12 -12.13 0.90 -15.94
C GLU A 12 -10.81 0.41 -15.33
N TYR A 13 -10.87 -0.40 -14.27
CA TYR A 13 -9.71 -0.91 -13.54
C TYR A 13 -9.44 -2.40 -13.79
N ARG A 14 -10.32 -3.08 -14.54
CA ARG A 14 -10.27 -4.53 -14.72
C ARG A 14 -9.01 -5.03 -15.43
N ASN A 15 -8.36 -4.18 -16.23
CA ASN A 15 -7.13 -4.49 -16.96
C ASN A 15 -5.86 -4.02 -16.24
N MET A 16 -5.98 -3.36 -15.09
CA MET A 16 -4.82 -3.04 -14.25
C MET A 16 -4.31 -4.30 -13.54
N PRO A 17 -3.08 -4.29 -12.99
CA PRO A 17 -2.64 -5.33 -12.07
C PRO A 17 -3.57 -5.42 -10.86
N LEU A 18 -4.15 -6.59 -10.62
CA LEU A 18 -5.10 -6.83 -9.52
C LEU A 18 -4.61 -7.96 -8.62
N LEU A 19 -4.65 -7.77 -7.31
CA LEU A 19 -4.45 -8.85 -6.35
C LEU A 19 -5.80 -9.46 -5.97
N LYS A 20 -6.15 -10.62 -6.56
CA LYS A 20 -7.40 -11.34 -6.30
C LYS A 20 -7.28 -12.34 -5.16
N GLY A 21 -6.81 -11.87 -4.00
CA GLY A 21 -6.62 -12.69 -2.81
C GLY A 21 -5.65 -12.03 -1.85
N ARG A 22 -4.86 -12.83 -1.14
CA ARG A 22 -3.79 -12.32 -0.28
C ARG A 22 -2.42 -12.68 -0.82
N ALA A 23 -1.45 -11.85 -0.50
CA ALA A 23 -0.05 -12.11 -0.77
C ALA A 23 0.78 -11.73 0.46
N ALA A 24 2.01 -12.24 0.52
CA ALA A 24 2.97 -11.83 1.55
C ALA A 24 4.29 -11.44 0.90
N VAL A 25 4.91 -10.37 1.39
CA VAL A 25 6.23 -9.91 0.97
C VAL A 25 7.18 -9.84 2.15
N ASP A 26 8.46 -10.05 1.88
CA ASP A 26 9.57 -9.71 2.77
C ASP A 26 10.20 -8.41 2.27
N MET A 27 10.16 -7.37 3.09
CA MET A 27 10.85 -6.11 2.87
C MET A 27 12.12 -6.07 3.71
N LYS A 28 13.27 -6.09 3.04
CA LYS A 28 14.58 -6.02 3.67
C LYS A 28 15.05 -4.57 3.69
N VAL A 29 15.29 -4.01 4.88
CA VAL A 29 15.74 -2.64 5.09
C VAL A 29 17.11 -2.64 5.74
N LYS A 30 18.03 -1.88 5.16
CA LYS A 30 19.31 -1.54 5.77
C LYS A 30 19.15 -0.28 6.59
N VAL A 31 19.40 -0.40 7.89
CA VAL A 31 19.29 0.69 8.86
C VAL A 31 20.68 1.30 9.05
N LYS A 32 20.80 2.58 8.71
CA LYS A 32 22.05 3.34 8.82
C LYS A 32 22.19 3.88 10.25
N ASP A 33 23.44 4.03 10.68
CA ASP A 33 23.80 4.70 11.94
C ASP A 33 23.06 4.20 13.19
N ASN A 34 22.76 2.90 13.24
CA ASN A 34 22.21 2.24 14.42
C ASN A 34 23.17 1.14 14.91
N PRO A 35 23.79 1.28 16.10
CA PRO A 35 24.80 0.33 16.58
C PRO A 35 24.21 -1.03 16.97
N ASN A 36 22.88 -1.14 17.09
CA ASN A 36 22.19 -2.36 17.54
C ASN A 36 21.38 -3.04 16.42
N LEU A 37 21.20 -2.37 15.27
CA LEU A 37 20.39 -2.87 14.17
C LEU A 37 20.98 -2.38 12.84
N GLU A 38 21.69 -3.24 12.12
CA GLU A 38 22.23 -2.91 10.81
C GLU A 38 21.23 -3.21 9.67
N GLU A 39 20.34 -4.18 9.92
CA GLU A 39 19.43 -4.74 8.93
C GLU A 39 18.19 -5.31 9.62
N CYS A 40 17.03 -5.11 9.01
CA CYS A 40 15.77 -5.68 9.46
C CYS A 40 14.98 -6.24 8.26
N VAL A 41 14.23 -7.32 8.48
CA VAL A 41 13.30 -7.88 7.49
C VAL A 41 11.90 -7.80 8.05
N PHE A 42 11.01 -7.07 7.36
CA PHE A 42 9.60 -6.94 7.70
C PHE A 42 8.77 -7.89 6.84
N ARG A 43 7.99 -8.77 7.48
CA ARG A 43 6.97 -9.59 6.79
C ARG A 43 5.69 -8.79 6.69
N ILE A 44 5.23 -8.53 5.48
CA ILE A 44 4.01 -7.74 5.21
C ILE A 44 2.98 -8.63 4.54
N VAL A 45 1.77 -8.67 5.06
CA VAL A 45 0.62 -9.34 4.44
C VAL A 45 -0.22 -8.29 3.70
N LEU A 46 -0.53 -8.56 2.45
CA LEU A 46 -1.30 -7.72 1.55
C LEU A 46 -2.72 -8.27 1.40
N ASP A 47 -3.73 -7.42 1.50
CA ASP A 47 -5.13 -7.81 1.44
C ASP A 47 -5.85 -7.29 0.19
N GLY A 48 -5.75 -8.07 -0.88
CA GLY A 48 -6.46 -7.82 -2.12
C GLY A 48 -7.97 -8.08 -2.05
N TYR A 49 -8.50 -8.72 -1.01
CA TYR A 49 -9.96 -8.85 -0.86
C TYR A 49 -10.66 -7.54 -0.51
N ASN A 50 -9.92 -6.56 0.01
CA ASN A 50 -10.45 -5.27 0.40
C ASN A 50 -9.83 -4.13 -0.45
N ALA A 51 -8.62 -4.32 -0.95
CA ALA A 51 -7.90 -3.36 -1.80
C ALA A 51 -7.23 -4.04 -3.01
N PRO A 52 -8.00 -4.61 -3.96
CA PRO A 52 -7.46 -5.40 -5.08
C PRO A 52 -6.60 -4.59 -6.05
N VAL A 53 -6.96 -3.33 -6.33
CA VAL A 53 -6.24 -2.50 -7.31
C VAL A 53 -4.93 -2.00 -6.71
N THR A 54 -4.98 -1.53 -5.47
CA THR A 54 -3.84 -0.99 -4.71
C THR A 54 -2.84 -2.07 -4.37
N ALA A 55 -3.29 -3.21 -3.83
CA ALA A 55 -2.41 -4.33 -3.54
C ALA A 55 -1.85 -4.95 -4.83
N GLY A 56 -2.65 -5.04 -5.90
CA GLY A 56 -2.19 -5.52 -7.21
C GLY A 56 -1.10 -4.63 -7.80
N ASN A 57 -1.30 -3.31 -7.76
CA ASN A 57 -0.32 -2.30 -8.17
C ASN A 57 0.99 -2.44 -7.37
N PHE A 58 0.91 -2.56 -6.04
CA PHE A 58 2.10 -2.74 -5.22
C PHE A 58 2.86 -4.04 -5.54
N VAL A 59 2.17 -5.18 -5.64
CA VAL A 59 2.82 -6.45 -5.98
C VAL A 59 3.46 -6.40 -7.36
N ASP A 60 2.81 -5.78 -8.35
CA ASP A 60 3.38 -5.57 -9.69
C ASP A 60 4.67 -4.74 -9.64
N LEU A 61 4.71 -3.67 -8.85
CA LEU A 61 5.93 -2.86 -8.65
C LEU A 61 7.04 -3.63 -7.94
N VAL A 62 6.69 -4.46 -6.94
CA VAL A 62 7.64 -5.36 -6.27
C VAL A 62 8.25 -6.35 -7.26
N GLN A 63 7.44 -6.95 -8.14
CA GLN A 63 7.93 -7.88 -9.18
C GLN A 63 8.82 -7.19 -10.23
N ARG A 64 8.70 -5.86 -10.37
CA ARG A 64 9.55 -5.04 -11.22
C ARG A 64 10.82 -4.55 -10.53
N HIS A 65 11.06 -4.94 -9.27
CA HIS A 65 12.17 -4.43 -8.46
C HIS A 65 12.12 -2.90 -8.27
N PHE A 66 10.94 -2.29 -8.34
CA PHE A 66 10.79 -0.84 -8.32
C PHE A 66 11.31 -0.23 -7.01
N TYR A 67 11.04 -0.89 -5.89
CA TYR A 67 11.42 -0.40 -4.56
C TYR A 67 12.87 -0.75 -4.16
N ASP A 68 13.56 -1.58 -4.94
CA ASP A 68 14.89 -2.08 -4.58
C ASP A 68 15.92 -0.95 -4.68
N GLY A 69 16.64 -0.72 -3.60
CA GLY A 69 17.61 0.37 -3.45
C GLY A 69 17.00 1.74 -3.11
N MET A 70 15.67 1.86 -2.97
CA MET A 70 15.03 3.13 -2.63
C MET A 70 15.31 3.54 -1.19
N GLU A 71 15.50 4.84 -0.97
CA GLU A 71 15.63 5.39 0.38
C GLU A 71 14.25 5.60 1.04
N ILE A 72 14.24 5.53 2.36
CA ILE A 72 13.15 6.06 3.17
C ILE A 72 13.23 7.58 3.11
N GLN A 73 12.15 8.20 2.66
CA GLN A 73 12.12 9.63 2.32
C GLN A 73 11.49 10.47 3.41
N ARG A 74 10.67 9.86 4.26
CA ARG A 74 10.06 10.51 5.43
C ARG A 74 9.94 9.50 6.56
N ALA A 75 10.40 9.89 7.74
CA ALA A 75 10.24 9.16 8.99
C ALA A 75 10.13 10.21 10.12
N ASP A 76 8.91 10.53 10.56
CA ASP A 76 8.64 11.63 11.49
C ASP A 76 8.05 11.17 12.84
N GLY A 77 8.10 9.88 13.11
CA GLY A 77 7.54 9.25 14.32
C GLY A 77 6.03 8.99 14.24
N PHE A 78 5.35 9.50 13.21
CA PHE A 78 3.95 9.14 12.91
C PHE A 78 3.88 8.20 11.72
N VAL A 79 4.66 8.48 10.68
CA VAL A 79 4.71 7.66 9.47
C VAL A 79 6.15 7.39 9.03
N VAL A 80 6.35 6.24 8.38
CA VAL A 80 7.51 5.94 7.54
C VAL A 80 7.02 5.86 6.10
N GLN A 81 7.61 6.62 5.19
CA GLN A 81 7.17 6.71 3.80
C GLN A 81 8.34 6.63 2.81
N THR A 82 8.09 5.95 1.69
CA THR A 82 9.02 5.75 0.58
C THR A 82 8.26 5.65 -0.75
N GLY A 83 8.96 5.32 -1.85
CA GLY A 83 8.36 5.00 -3.14
C GLY A 83 8.21 6.18 -4.07
N ASN A 84 8.77 7.35 -3.74
CA ASN A 84 8.90 8.46 -4.67
C ASN A 84 10.18 8.24 -5.51
N PRO A 85 10.11 8.13 -6.84
CA PRO A 85 11.31 7.90 -7.65
C PRO A 85 12.21 9.14 -7.69
N ASP A 86 13.49 8.94 -7.99
CA ASP A 86 14.41 10.04 -8.23
C ASP A 86 14.06 10.80 -9.52
N GLY A 87 14.33 12.10 -9.53
CA GLY A 87 14.13 12.96 -10.69
C GLY A 87 12.74 13.62 -10.75
N PRO A 88 12.25 13.99 -11.94
CA PRO A 88 11.00 14.73 -12.09
C PRO A 88 9.74 13.85 -12.04
N ALA A 89 9.91 12.52 -11.94
CA ALA A 89 8.78 11.61 -11.84
C ALA A 89 8.17 11.69 -10.44
N GLU A 90 6.85 11.79 -10.35
CA GLU A 90 6.12 11.86 -9.07
C GLU A 90 5.57 10.48 -8.66
N GLY A 91 5.80 9.46 -9.49
CA GLY A 91 5.36 8.08 -9.30
C GLY A 91 5.91 7.13 -10.36
N PHE A 92 5.42 5.90 -10.39
CA PHE A 92 5.87 4.91 -11.37
C PHE A 92 5.50 5.32 -12.80
N ILE A 93 6.50 5.44 -13.67
CA ILE A 93 6.31 5.65 -15.10
C ILE A 93 6.15 4.30 -15.79
N ASP A 94 5.01 4.07 -16.43
CA ASP A 94 4.77 2.85 -17.19
C ASP A 94 5.65 2.85 -18.46
N PRO A 95 6.59 1.90 -18.63
CA PRO A 95 7.48 1.87 -19.80
C PRO A 95 6.75 1.69 -21.14
N SER A 96 5.50 1.19 -21.13
CA SER A 96 4.71 0.99 -22.34
C SER A 96 3.99 2.25 -22.81
N THR A 97 3.66 3.17 -21.90
CA THR A 97 2.93 4.40 -22.21
C THR A 97 3.74 5.67 -22.01
N GLU A 98 4.90 5.57 -21.36
CA GLU A 98 5.77 6.68 -20.95
C GLU A 98 5.05 7.71 -20.06
N LYS A 99 3.97 7.30 -19.39
CA LYS A 99 3.18 8.12 -18.48
C LYS A 99 3.20 7.56 -17.08
N THR A 100 2.99 8.43 -16.09
CA THR A 100 2.76 8.02 -14.71
C THR A 100 1.54 7.11 -14.65
N ARG A 101 1.70 5.92 -14.10
CA ARG A 101 0.59 5.02 -13.78
C ARG A 101 -0.04 5.51 -12.49
N THR A 102 -1.31 5.91 -12.56
CA THR A 102 -2.11 6.18 -11.37
C THR A 102 -3.15 5.10 -11.15
N ILE A 103 -3.58 4.97 -9.90
CA ILE A 103 -4.64 4.05 -9.47
C ILE A 103 -5.72 4.83 -8.70
N PRO A 104 -6.98 4.36 -8.73
CA PRO A 104 -8.05 5.02 -7.99
C PRO A 104 -7.86 4.84 -6.49
N LEU A 105 -8.39 5.80 -5.72
CA LEU A 105 -8.68 5.54 -4.31
C LEU A 105 -9.68 4.38 -4.23
N GLU A 106 -9.40 3.38 -3.41
CA GLU A 106 -10.35 2.31 -3.11
C GLU A 106 -10.47 2.12 -1.60
N ILE A 107 -11.70 2.04 -1.11
CA ILE A 107 -12.00 1.93 0.32
C ILE A 107 -13.11 0.91 0.51
N MET A 108 -12.80 -0.17 1.24
CA MET A 108 -13.82 -1.14 1.66
C MET A 108 -14.46 -0.70 2.97
N VAL A 109 -15.78 -0.48 2.94
CA VAL A 109 -16.59 -0.17 4.13
C VAL A 109 -17.09 -1.47 4.77
N ASP A 110 -17.12 -1.51 6.10
CA ASP A 110 -17.66 -2.67 6.81
C ASP A 110 -19.15 -2.86 6.52
N GLY A 111 -19.55 -4.11 6.32
CA GLY A 111 -20.89 -4.48 5.86
C GLY A 111 -21.13 -4.39 4.34
N GLU A 112 -20.28 -3.68 3.59
CA GLU A 112 -20.39 -3.60 2.12
C GLU A 112 -19.82 -4.83 1.41
N LYS A 113 -20.33 -5.09 0.20
CA LYS A 113 -19.95 -6.26 -0.61
C LYS A 113 -18.77 -6.01 -1.55
N ALA A 114 -18.48 -4.75 -1.85
CA ALA A 114 -17.42 -4.32 -2.73
C ALA A 114 -16.89 -2.95 -2.26
N PRO A 115 -15.62 -2.62 -2.56
CA PRO A 115 -15.05 -1.33 -2.21
C PRO A 115 -15.69 -0.19 -3.01
N VAL A 116 -15.71 0.97 -2.38
CA VAL A 116 -15.96 2.27 -3.02
C VAL A 116 -14.70 2.69 -3.76
N TYR A 117 -14.85 3.24 -4.96
CA TYR A 117 -13.77 3.77 -5.77
C TYR A 117 -13.88 5.29 -5.92
N GLU A 118 -12.74 5.97 -6.09
CA GLU A 118 -12.58 7.38 -6.50
C GLU A 118 -13.14 8.44 -5.54
N ALA A 119 -13.71 8.03 -4.42
CA ALA A 119 -14.32 8.92 -3.44
C ALA A 119 -13.87 8.56 -2.03
N THR A 120 -13.62 9.60 -1.24
CA THR A 120 -13.47 9.48 0.21
C THR A 120 -14.82 9.22 0.87
N LEU A 121 -14.81 8.66 2.08
CA LEU A 121 -16.05 8.47 2.85
C LEU A 121 -16.69 9.81 3.23
N GLU A 122 -15.90 10.87 3.38
CA GLU A 122 -16.38 12.22 3.64
C GLU A 122 -17.16 12.81 2.46
N GLU A 123 -16.66 12.67 1.23
CA GLU A 123 -17.37 13.12 0.01
C GLU A 123 -18.69 12.39 -0.19
N LEU A 124 -18.77 11.13 0.24
CA LEU A 124 -20.00 10.33 0.24
C LEU A 124 -20.94 10.62 1.43
N GLY A 125 -20.55 11.49 2.36
CA GLY A 125 -21.32 11.78 3.57
C GLY A 125 -21.34 10.63 4.60
N LEU A 126 -20.43 9.67 4.49
CA LEU A 126 -20.32 8.47 5.30
C LEU A 126 -19.39 8.66 6.52
N TYR A 127 -19.54 9.76 7.25
CA TYR A 127 -18.66 10.14 8.38
C TYR A 127 -18.60 9.15 9.55
N LYS A 128 -19.57 8.24 9.65
CA LYS A 128 -19.65 7.22 10.72
C LYS A 128 -19.38 5.80 10.22
N ALA A 129 -19.14 5.64 8.93
CA ALA A 129 -18.82 4.34 8.36
C ALA A 129 -17.45 3.89 8.86
N GLN A 130 -17.34 2.61 9.20
CA GLN A 130 -16.07 2.00 9.57
C GLN A 130 -15.48 1.33 8.34
N THR A 131 -14.17 1.47 8.12
CA THR A 131 -13.47 0.75 7.06
C THR A 131 -13.20 -0.69 7.51
N LYS A 132 -13.20 -1.64 6.57
CA LYS A 132 -12.75 -3.02 6.85
C LYS A 132 -11.27 -3.10 7.16
N LEU A 133 -10.49 -2.19 6.58
CA LEU A 133 -9.07 -2.02 6.83
C LEU A 133 -8.83 -0.66 7.51
N PRO A 134 -8.95 -0.58 8.84
CA PRO A 134 -8.73 0.67 9.58
C PRO A 134 -7.25 0.92 9.88
N PHE A 135 -6.89 2.19 10.06
CA PHE A 135 -5.61 2.68 10.56
C PHE A 135 -5.49 2.56 12.10
N ASN A 136 -5.86 1.42 12.66
CA ASN A 136 -5.91 1.21 14.10
C ASN A 136 -4.72 0.41 14.64
N ALA A 137 -3.81 -0.05 13.79
CA ALA A 137 -2.68 -0.87 14.17
C ALA A 137 -1.35 -0.22 13.77
N PHE A 138 -0.36 -0.37 14.63
CA PHE A 138 1.03 -0.13 14.30
C PHE A 138 1.42 -1.00 13.08
N GLY A 139 2.16 -0.46 12.12
CA GLY A 139 2.55 -1.19 10.91
C GLY A 139 1.45 -1.31 9.85
N THR A 140 0.32 -0.61 10.00
CA THR A 140 -0.68 -0.49 8.93
C THR A 140 -0.05 0.18 7.71
N MET A 141 -0.17 -0.46 6.54
CA MET A 141 0.42 -0.02 5.28
C MET A 141 -0.67 0.51 4.33
N ALA A 142 -0.43 1.71 3.81
CA ALA A 142 -1.34 2.37 2.89
C ALA A 142 -0.60 3.09 1.75
N MET A 143 -1.36 3.37 0.68
CA MET A 143 -0.84 4.06 -0.49
C MET A 143 -0.97 5.58 -0.31
N ALA A 144 0.11 6.31 -0.54
CA ALA A 144 0.07 7.77 -0.53
C ALA A 144 -0.57 8.29 -1.81
N ARG A 145 -1.22 9.45 -1.69
CA ARG A 145 -1.92 10.16 -2.77
C ARG A 145 -1.85 11.66 -2.51
N GLU A 146 -2.12 12.46 -3.52
CA GLU A 146 -2.35 13.90 -3.36
C GLU A 146 -3.63 14.17 -2.56
N GLU A 147 -3.62 15.23 -1.75
CA GLU A 147 -4.70 15.51 -0.81
C GLU A 147 -6.06 15.73 -1.50
N PHE A 148 -6.06 16.41 -2.64
CA PHE A 148 -7.25 16.85 -3.37
C PHE A 148 -7.53 16.08 -4.67
N GLU A 149 -6.75 15.05 -4.97
CA GLU A 149 -6.93 14.21 -6.16
C GLU A 149 -6.98 12.73 -5.75
N ASN A 150 -8.18 12.16 -5.73
CA ASN A 150 -8.41 10.80 -5.24
C ASN A 150 -7.74 9.74 -6.11
N ASN A 151 -7.52 10.02 -7.40
CA ASN A 151 -6.98 9.06 -8.36
C ASN A 151 -5.52 9.35 -8.73
N SER A 152 -4.77 9.97 -7.81
CA SER A 152 -3.35 10.34 -7.97
C SER A 152 -2.35 9.31 -7.44
N ALA A 153 -2.82 8.33 -6.65
CA ALA A 153 -1.95 7.31 -6.07
C ALA A 153 -1.17 6.56 -7.16
N SER A 154 0.12 6.27 -6.92
CA SER A 154 0.98 5.61 -7.90
C SER A 154 1.89 4.57 -7.24
N SER A 155 3.01 4.99 -6.67
CA SER A 155 4.04 4.09 -6.13
C SER A 155 4.41 4.36 -4.68
N GLN A 156 4.08 5.53 -4.16
CA GLN A 156 4.47 5.97 -2.83
C GLN A 156 3.64 5.24 -1.76
N ILE A 157 4.32 4.62 -0.81
CA ILE A 157 3.71 3.84 0.27
C ILE A 157 4.14 4.38 1.62
N PHE A 158 3.29 4.23 2.62
CA PHE A 158 3.64 4.56 4.00
C PHE A 158 3.12 3.54 5.00
N TRP A 159 3.85 3.44 6.12
CA TRP A 159 3.46 2.69 7.30
C TRP A 159 3.14 3.64 8.44
N LEU A 160 2.11 3.30 9.19
CA LEU A 160 1.71 4.05 10.38
C LEU A 160 2.49 3.54 11.61
N LEU A 161 3.18 4.43 12.33
CA LEU A 161 3.96 4.12 13.54
C LEU A 161 3.22 4.40 14.86
N LYS A 162 2.03 4.99 14.79
CA LYS A 162 1.25 5.34 15.96
C LYS A 162 -0.21 5.05 15.69
N GLU A 163 -0.90 4.44 16.65
CA GLU A 163 -2.37 4.43 16.61
C GLU A 163 -2.85 5.87 16.40
N SER A 164 -3.62 6.10 15.33
CA SER A 164 -4.04 7.46 15.02
C SER A 164 -4.87 8.01 16.16
N GLU A 165 -4.66 9.29 16.48
CA GLU A 165 -5.43 9.95 17.52
C GLU A 165 -6.91 9.92 17.15
N LEU A 166 -7.68 9.25 17.99
CA LEU A 166 -9.12 9.16 17.82
C LEU A 166 -9.72 10.53 18.08
N THR A 167 -10.55 11.00 17.15
CA THR A 167 -11.42 12.17 17.40
C THR A 167 -12.34 11.89 18.61
N PRO A 168 -12.96 12.91 19.23
CA PRO A 168 -13.93 12.71 20.31
C PRO A 168 -15.10 11.76 19.95
N SER A 169 -15.36 11.57 18.66
CA SER A 169 -16.31 10.60 18.10
C SER A 169 -15.74 9.18 17.92
N ASN A 170 -14.55 8.91 18.44
CA ASN A 170 -13.83 7.64 18.31
C ASN A 170 -13.53 7.24 16.84
N ALA A 171 -13.37 8.24 15.96
CA ALA A 171 -13.09 8.05 14.55
C ALA A 171 -11.65 8.50 14.23
N ASN A 172 -10.96 7.68 13.43
CA ASN A 172 -9.63 7.96 12.92
C ASN A 172 -9.69 8.95 11.75
N ILE A 173 -8.79 9.93 11.72
CA ILE A 173 -8.75 10.98 10.68
C ILE A 173 -8.27 10.43 9.32
N LEU A 174 -7.50 9.34 9.32
CA LEU A 174 -6.98 8.70 8.10
C LEU A 174 -7.97 7.72 7.47
N ASP A 175 -8.86 7.14 8.28
CA ASP A 175 -9.86 6.19 7.80
C ASP A 175 -10.80 6.85 6.80
N GLY A 176 -11.03 6.17 5.69
CA GLY A 176 -11.87 6.68 4.62
C GLY A 176 -11.22 7.76 3.74
N ARG A 177 -9.92 8.04 3.91
CA ARG A 177 -9.16 8.99 3.08
C ARG A 177 -7.97 8.35 2.33
N TYR A 178 -7.51 7.17 2.75
CA TYR A 178 -6.43 6.44 2.10
C TYR A 178 -6.82 4.98 1.89
N ALA A 179 -6.26 4.37 0.85
CA ALA A 179 -6.37 2.94 0.61
C ALA A 179 -5.35 2.19 1.49
N VAL A 180 -5.83 1.61 2.59
CA VAL A 180 -5.08 0.62 3.36
C VAL A 180 -5.11 -0.69 2.59
N PHE A 181 -3.97 -1.34 2.42
CA PHE A 181 -3.88 -2.57 1.62
C PHE A 181 -2.95 -3.63 2.20
N GLY A 182 -2.31 -3.37 3.35
CA GLY A 182 -1.48 -4.36 4.00
C GLY A 182 -1.13 -4.03 5.45
N TYR A 183 -0.53 -5.00 6.12
CA TYR A 183 -0.07 -4.87 7.50
C TYR A 183 1.27 -5.57 7.65
N VAL A 184 2.18 -4.94 8.40
CA VAL A 184 3.35 -5.65 8.92
C VAL A 184 2.87 -6.67 9.95
N THR A 185 3.45 -7.88 9.89
CA THR A 185 3.03 -9.03 10.72
C THR A 185 4.20 -9.66 11.47
N GLU A 186 5.44 -9.33 11.08
CA GLU A 186 6.66 -9.72 11.80
C GLU A 186 7.61 -8.54 11.83
N ASN A 187 8.33 -8.38 12.95
CA ASN A 187 9.32 -7.33 13.19
C ASN A 187 8.76 -5.90 13.14
N GLU A 188 7.46 -5.71 13.37
CA GLU A 188 6.81 -4.40 13.36
C GLU A 188 7.48 -3.41 14.31
N ASP A 189 7.86 -3.81 15.53
CA ASP A 189 8.51 -2.95 16.53
C ASP A 189 9.74 -2.18 15.98
N PHE A 190 10.47 -2.78 15.02
CA PHE A 190 11.65 -2.16 14.41
C PHE A 190 11.32 -1.08 13.37
N LEU A 191 10.07 -0.92 12.95
CA LEU A 191 9.66 0.18 12.06
C LEU A 191 9.91 1.54 12.72
N ALA A 192 9.83 1.62 14.06
CA ALA A 192 10.13 2.84 14.81
C ALA A 192 11.62 3.23 14.77
N ASP A 193 12.51 2.27 14.49
CA ASP A 193 13.94 2.49 14.35
C ASP A 193 14.36 2.93 12.93
N VAL A 194 13.44 2.85 11.97
CA VAL A 194 13.66 3.25 10.58
C VAL A 194 13.64 4.78 10.45
N LYS A 195 14.63 5.33 9.74
CA LYS A 195 14.89 6.77 9.62
C LYS A 195 14.99 7.20 8.17
N VAL A 196 14.89 8.51 7.94
CA VAL A 196 15.18 9.10 6.63
C VAL A 196 16.59 8.73 6.19
N GLY A 197 16.72 8.25 4.95
CA GLY A 197 17.98 7.80 4.37
C GLY A 197 18.29 6.31 4.59
N ASP A 198 17.53 5.58 5.41
CA ASP A 198 17.61 4.11 5.41
C ASP A 198 17.19 3.56 4.05
N VAL A 199 17.67 2.36 3.70
CA VAL A 199 17.53 1.84 2.32
C VAL A 199 16.72 0.57 2.31
N ILE A 200 15.69 0.51 1.47
CA ILE A 200 15.03 -0.74 1.12
C ILE A 200 15.97 -1.51 0.21
N GLU A 201 16.69 -2.51 0.74
CA GLU A 201 17.61 -3.30 -0.08
C GLU A 201 16.85 -4.13 -1.10
N SER A 202 15.71 -4.71 -0.69
CA SER A 202 14.82 -5.39 -1.61
C SER A 202 13.44 -5.59 -1.01
N ILE A 203 12.41 -5.64 -1.85
CA ILE A 203 11.11 -6.24 -1.49
C ILE A 203 10.90 -7.49 -2.33
N LYS A 204 10.58 -8.62 -1.69
CA LYS A 204 10.40 -9.90 -2.37
C LYS A 204 9.07 -10.53 -2.02
N LEU A 205 8.35 -11.00 -3.03
CA LEU A 205 7.13 -11.76 -2.83
C LEU A 205 7.46 -13.16 -2.29
N VAL A 206 6.85 -13.52 -1.17
CA VAL A 206 7.04 -14.80 -0.47
C VAL A 206 5.93 -15.77 -0.81
N SER A 207 4.70 -15.28 -0.97
CA SER A 207 3.54 -16.11 -1.29
C SER A 207 2.42 -15.29 -1.95
N GLY A 208 1.50 -15.98 -2.62
CA GLY A 208 0.30 -15.36 -3.21
C GLY A 208 0.51 -14.75 -4.60
N LEU A 209 1.59 -15.10 -5.31
CA LEU A 209 1.81 -14.67 -6.70
C LEU A 209 0.68 -15.12 -7.63
N ASP A 210 0.15 -16.32 -7.41
CA ASP A 210 -0.95 -16.88 -8.21
C ASP A 210 -2.25 -16.06 -8.08
N ASN A 211 -2.35 -15.21 -7.07
CA ASN A 211 -3.48 -14.29 -6.90
C ASN A 211 -3.30 -12.98 -7.70
N LEU A 212 -2.10 -12.71 -8.24
CA LEU A 212 -1.88 -11.53 -9.08
C LEU A 212 -2.41 -11.81 -10.49
N VAL A 213 -3.32 -10.94 -10.95
CA VAL A 213 -3.95 -11.01 -12.25
C VAL A 213 -3.60 -9.76 -13.05
N ASN A 214 -3.43 -9.92 -14.36
CA ASN A 214 -2.99 -8.87 -15.30
C ASN A 214 -1.67 -8.18 -14.89
N PRO A 215 -0.59 -8.94 -14.58
CA PRO A 215 0.70 -8.33 -14.35
C PRO A 215 1.12 -7.50 -15.57
N SER A 216 1.57 -6.28 -15.33
CA SER A 216 2.04 -5.40 -16.39
C SER A 216 3.49 -5.67 -16.77
N TYR A 217 4.25 -6.34 -15.89
CA TYR A 217 5.61 -6.79 -16.18
C TYR A 217 5.57 -7.98 -17.16
N LYS A 218 6.45 -7.96 -18.16
CA LYS A 218 6.67 -9.15 -18.98
C LYS A 218 7.38 -10.15 -18.09
N ILE A 219 6.73 -11.25 -17.75
CA ILE A 219 7.41 -12.43 -17.20
C ILE A 219 8.42 -12.83 -18.28
N ALA A 220 9.71 -12.60 -18.02
CA ALA A 220 10.76 -13.22 -18.81
C ALA A 220 10.63 -14.73 -18.56
N GLY A 221 10.10 -15.44 -19.57
CA GLY A 221 10.03 -16.90 -19.56
C GLY A 221 11.40 -17.54 -19.70
#